data_AF-A0A1F4KKW0-F1
#
_entry.id   AF-A0A1F4KKW0-F1
#
_cell.length_a   1.000
_cell.length_b   1.000
_cell.length_c   1.000
_cell.angle_alpha   90.00
_cell.angle_beta   90.00
_cell.angle_gamma   90.00
#
_symmetry.space_group_name_H-M   'P 1'
#
loop_
_entity.id
_entity.type
_entity.pdbx_description
1 polymer ?
#
loop_
_entity_poly.entity_id
_entity_poly.type
_entity_poly.pdbx_seq_one_letter_code
_entity_poly.pdbx_strand_id
1 'polypeptide(L)'
;MLPLDNPSARTMLIRGCTYNGSTVTSWDADLVPSESNIDEELKKDILGSRRTLIFIEGDDRSLDQPLYSLVFPNVTVVAKSSCRDVEHAVLGIRSATDLHWLRAFGIVDNDRRTAEDIVRLNGKGVYAVSVYSVESLYYHPEIQRKIAVRHASVTGEDPNALVIAAKNAALAAVAPHVQRLSERAVEKTLRDELDKHWPKQAEISAGRQINITIDVAATVNEEVTALNQTIADGNLEKIISRYPVRETPLLTEIVRKLGFQTRDQYENAVRKLLMDDSVALEFIKSQFGTLVADLALT
;
A
#
# COMPACT_ATOMS: atom_id res chain seq x y z
N MET A 1 14.41 -6.38 -32.50
CA MET A 1 14.79 -7.79 -32.28
C MET A 1 15.39 -7.86 -30.90
N LEU A 2 14.82 -8.69 -30.04
CA LEU A 2 15.27 -8.85 -28.66
C LEU A 2 16.47 -9.83 -28.62
N PRO A 3 17.30 -9.81 -27.57
CA PRO A 3 18.42 -10.76 -27.41
C PRO A 3 18.01 -12.24 -27.50
N LEU A 4 16.76 -12.58 -27.14
CA LEU A 4 16.21 -13.92 -27.33
C LEU A 4 16.10 -14.35 -28.80
N ASP A 5 15.92 -13.40 -29.72
CA ASP A 5 15.79 -13.67 -31.16
C ASP A 5 17.14 -13.88 -31.84
N ASN A 6 18.25 -13.76 -31.10
CA ASN A 6 19.60 -13.84 -31.64
C ASN A 6 20.49 -14.67 -30.70
N PRO A 7 20.61 -15.99 -30.93
CA PRO A 7 21.38 -16.91 -30.07
C PRO A 7 22.87 -16.52 -29.91
N SER A 8 23.38 -15.72 -30.84
CA SER A 8 24.75 -15.20 -30.82
C SER A 8 24.93 -13.92 -29.99
N ALA A 9 23.84 -13.32 -29.52
CA ALA A 9 23.88 -12.14 -28.67
C ALA A 9 24.55 -12.48 -27.34
N ARG A 10 25.51 -11.65 -26.94
CA ARG A 10 26.21 -11.77 -25.66
C ARG A 10 25.74 -10.65 -24.75
N THR A 11 25.35 -11.01 -23.54
CA THR A 11 24.94 -10.03 -22.53
C THR A 11 26.16 -9.63 -21.72
N MET A 12 26.38 -8.34 -21.52
CA MET A 12 27.47 -7.82 -20.69
C MET A 12 26.86 -7.15 -19.46
N LEU A 13 27.21 -7.64 -18.28
CA LEU A 13 26.79 -7.06 -17.01
C LEU A 13 27.88 -6.14 -16.50
N ILE A 14 27.57 -4.86 -16.30
CA ILE A 14 28.49 -3.90 -15.70
C ILE A 14 28.37 -3.99 -14.18
N ARG A 15 29.47 -4.33 -13.51
CA ARG A 15 29.60 -4.48 -12.05
C ARG A 15 30.00 -3.18 -11.35
N GLY A 16 30.80 -2.37 -12.03
CA GLY A 16 31.39 -1.19 -11.42
C GLY A 16 32.00 -0.27 -12.46
N CYS A 17 32.20 0.97 -12.05
CA CYS A 17 32.82 1.99 -12.87
C CYS A 17 33.77 2.80 -11.97
N THR A 18 35.04 2.81 -12.32
CA THR A 18 36.07 3.58 -11.60
C THR A 18 36.21 4.94 -12.25
N TYR A 19 36.26 5.97 -11.41
CA TYR A 19 36.38 7.37 -11.83
C TYR A 19 37.70 7.97 -11.33
N ASN A 20 38.31 8.81 -12.15
CA ASN A 20 39.34 9.77 -11.74
C ASN A 20 38.81 11.18 -12.00
N GLY A 21 38.34 11.84 -10.94
CA GLY A 21 37.58 13.09 -11.05
C GLY A 21 36.26 12.87 -11.77
N SER A 22 35.99 13.65 -12.82
CA SER A 22 34.79 13.52 -13.66
C SER A 22 34.95 12.56 -14.84
N THR A 23 36.09 11.85 -14.93
CA THR A 23 36.40 11.01 -16.09
C THR A 23 36.38 9.55 -15.69
N VAL A 24 35.65 8.73 -16.46
CA VAL A 24 35.63 7.27 -16.27
C VAL A 24 36.95 6.68 -16.74
N THR A 25 37.62 5.92 -15.89
CA THR A 25 38.92 5.29 -16.19
C THR A 25 38.84 3.80 -16.45
N SER A 26 37.87 3.10 -15.85
CA SER A 26 37.67 1.67 -16.09
C SER A 26 36.26 1.24 -15.76
N TRP A 27 35.80 0.19 -16.44
CA TRP A 27 34.57 -0.51 -16.15
C TRP A 27 34.92 -1.92 -15.71
N ASP A 28 34.29 -2.37 -14.64
CA ASP A 28 34.27 -3.76 -14.23
C ASP A 28 33.03 -4.41 -14.84
N ALA A 29 33.20 -5.44 -15.66
CA ALA A 29 32.12 -6.03 -16.42
C ALA A 29 32.34 -7.53 -16.66
N ASP A 30 31.25 -8.29 -16.50
CA ASP A 30 31.20 -9.72 -16.77
C ASP A 30 30.42 -10.01 -18.05
N LEU A 31 30.91 -10.98 -18.81
CA LEU A 31 30.19 -11.51 -19.97
C LEU A 31 29.28 -12.64 -19.51
N VAL A 32 27.97 -12.44 -19.61
CA VAL A 32 26.97 -13.45 -19.25
C VAL A 32 26.74 -14.36 -20.46
N PRO A 33 27.02 -15.67 -20.37
CA PRO A 33 26.81 -16.61 -21.47
C PRO A 33 25.33 -16.71 -21.85
N SER A 34 25.07 -16.81 -23.15
CA SER A 34 23.72 -16.78 -23.75
C SER A 34 22.82 -17.97 -23.37
N GLU A 35 23.42 -19.08 -22.90
CA GLU A 35 22.73 -20.35 -22.65
C GLU A 35 22.76 -20.79 -21.17
N SER A 36 23.43 -20.03 -20.30
CA SER A 36 23.49 -20.36 -18.88
C SER A 36 22.34 -19.73 -18.13
N ASN A 37 21.63 -20.54 -17.33
CA ASN A 37 20.86 -20.02 -16.20
C ASN A 37 21.78 -19.06 -15.43
N ILE A 38 21.30 -17.85 -15.13
CA ILE A 38 22.06 -16.86 -14.36
C ILE A 38 22.46 -17.54 -13.04
N ASP A 39 23.77 -17.66 -12.81
CA ASP A 39 24.31 -18.28 -11.60
C ASP A 39 23.79 -17.55 -10.35
N GLU A 40 23.61 -18.28 -9.25
CA GLU A 40 23.07 -17.74 -8.01
C GLU A 40 23.94 -16.63 -7.42
N GLU A 41 25.25 -16.69 -7.62
CA GLU A 41 26.18 -15.62 -7.25
C GLU A 41 25.93 -14.34 -8.07
N LEU A 42 25.75 -14.49 -9.38
CA LEU A 42 25.42 -13.40 -10.29
C LEU A 42 24.04 -12.79 -9.99
N LYS A 43 23.03 -13.60 -9.66
CA LYS A 43 21.70 -13.10 -9.22
C LYS A 43 21.80 -12.30 -7.93
N LYS A 44 22.59 -12.78 -6.97
CA LYS A 44 22.83 -12.08 -5.68
C LYS A 44 23.48 -10.74 -5.90
N ASP A 45 24.45 -10.67 -6.80
CA ASP A 45 25.13 -9.41 -7.09
C ASP A 45 24.24 -8.43 -7.85
N ILE A 46 23.40 -8.90 -8.79
CA ILE A 46 22.44 -8.06 -9.52
C ILE A 46 21.39 -7.47 -8.57
N LEU A 47 20.85 -8.28 -7.65
CA LEU A 47 19.89 -7.79 -6.64
C LEU A 47 20.59 -7.02 -5.50
N GLY A 48 21.92 -7.13 -5.39
CA GLY A 48 22.74 -6.48 -4.39
C GLY A 48 22.49 -7.01 -2.96
N SER A 49 22.79 -6.18 -1.96
CA SER A 49 22.61 -6.53 -0.54
C SER A 49 21.14 -6.68 -0.11
N ARG A 50 20.19 -6.24 -0.94
CA ARG A 50 18.75 -6.26 -0.64
C ARG A 50 18.15 -7.64 -0.96
N ARG A 51 18.33 -8.56 -0.03
CA ARG A 51 17.77 -9.92 -0.09
C ARG A 51 16.26 -9.99 0.16
N THR A 52 15.65 -8.87 0.51
CA THR A 52 14.22 -8.80 0.83
C THR A 52 13.48 -8.02 -0.26
N LEU A 53 12.46 -8.66 -0.84
CA LEU A 53 11.57 -8.10 -1.84
C LEU A 53 10.20 -7.83 -1.20
N ILE A 54 9.64 -6.66 -1.46
CA ILE A 54 8.25 -6.34 -1.14
C ILE A 54 7.51 -6.06 -2.44
N PHE A 55 6.54 -6.90 -2.77
CA PHE A 55 5.62 -6.69 -3.88
C PHE A 55 4.43 -5.86 -3.41
N ILE A 56 4.06 -4.83 -4.17
CA ILE A 56 3.01 -3.89 -3.79
C ILE A 56 1.96 -3.80 -4.89
N GLU A 57 0.71 -3.58 -4.53
CA GLU A 57 -0.35 -3.32 -5.50
C GLU A 57 -0.25 -1.89 -6.03
N GLY A 58 -0.24 -1.71 -7.35
CA GLY A 58 -0.17 -0.39 -7.98
C GLY A 58 0.59 -0.39 -9.31
N ASP A 59 0.80 0.83 -9.83
CA ASP A 59 1.70 1.10 -10.95
C ASP A 59 2.96 1.83 -10.45
N ASP A 60 4.02 1.89 -11.27
CA ASP A 60 5.29 2.56 -10.89
C ASP A 60 5.13 4.09 -10.66
N ARG A 61 3.94 4.64 -10.87
CA ARG A 61 3.61 6.07 -10.65
C ARG A 61 2.75 6.27 -9.40
N SER A 62 2.44 5.20 -8.68
CA SER A 62 1.55 5.25 -7.54
C SER A 62 2.22 5.84 -6.30
N LEU A 63 1.41 6.35 -5.38
CA LEU A 63 1.87 6.93 -4.12
C LEU A 63 2.59 5.92 -3.22
N ASP A 64 2.34 4.64 -3.46
CA ASP A 64 2.80 3.48 -2.72
C ASP A 64 4.32 3.33 -2.76
N GLN A 65 4.91 3.29 -3.96
CA GLN A 65 6.32 2.94 -4.12
C GLN A 65 7.26 3.94 -3.40
N PRO A 66 7.09 5.27 -3.53
CA PRO A 66 7.92 6.21 -2.79
C PRO A 66 7.74 6.11 -1.27
N LEU A 67 6.52 5.86 -0.79
CA LEU A 67 6.25 5.72 0.64
C LEU A 67 6.92 4.46 1.20
N TYR A 68 6.67 3.31 0.59
CA TYR A 68 7.18 2.03 1.08
C TYR A 68 8.70 1.94 0.96
N SER A 69 9.30 2.52 -0.09
CA SER A 69 10.77 2.59 -0.21
C SER A 69 11.41 3.43 0.90
N LEU A 70 10.70 4.46 1.38
CA LEU A 70 11.12 5.27 2.52
C LEU A 70 10.96 4.52 3.83
N VAL A 71 9.81 3.86 4.03
CA VAL A 71 9.50 3.10 5.25
C VAL A 71 10.43 1.89 5.42
N PHE A 72 10.82 1.26 4.31
CA PHE A 72 11.63 0.04 4.26
C PHE A 72 12.91 0.25 3.41
N PRO A 73 13.91 1.01 3.87
CA PRO A 73 15.06 1.41 3.04
C PRO A 73 15.98 0.26 2.58
N ASN A 74 15.91 -0.88 3.28
CA ASN A 74 16.74 -2.08 3.03
C ASN A 74 16.01 -3.17 2.23
N VAL A 75 14.85 -2.86 1.65
CA VAL A 75 14.09 -3.80 0.81
C VAL A 75 13.99 -3.28 -0.62
N THR A 76 13.82 -4.19 -1.56
CA THR A 76 13.48 -3.83 -2.95
C THR A 76 11.98 -3.86 -3.10
N VAL A 77 11.38 -2.70 -3.35
CA VAL A 77 9.93 -2.54 -3.57
C VAL A 77 9.62 -2.69 -5.06
N VAL A 78 8.66 -3.57 -5.40
CA VAL A 78 8.29 -3.89 -6.79
C VAL A 78 6.77 -3.81 -6.96
N ALA A 79 6.29 -2.93 -7.84
CA ALA A 79 4.87 -2.80 -8.12
C ALA A 79 4.31 -3.97 -8.95
N LYS A 80 3.04 -4.29 -8.72
CA LYS A 80 2.26 -5.31 -9.42
C LYS A 80 0.85 -4.78 -9.68
N SER A 81 0.31 -5.14 -10.84
CA SER A 81 -0.97 -4.62 -11.35
C SER A 81 -2.19 -4.94 -10.49
N SER A 82 -2.14 -5.96 -9.63
CA SER A 82 -3.25 -6.34 -8.77
C SER A 82 -2.80 -7.06 -7.51
N CYS A 83 -3.66 -7.08 -6.47
CA CYS A 83 -3.50 -7.91 -5.28
C CYS A 83 -3.24 -9.40 -5.62
N ARG A 84 -3.84 -9.93 -6.70
CA ARG A 84 -3.59 -11.31 -7.15
C ARG A 84 -2.17 -11.49 -7.66
N ASP A 85 -1.67 -10.53 -8.43
CA ASP A 85 -0.31 -10.55 -8.95
C ASP A 85 0.73 -10.40 -7.83
N VAL A 86 0.43 -9.61 -6.80
CA VAL A 86 1.23 -9.54 -5.56
C VAL A 86 1.29 -10.92 -4.91
N GLU A 87 0.13 -11.55 -4.68
CA GLU A 87 0.07 -12.88 -4.06
C GLU A 87 0.83 -13.93 -4.88
N HIS A 88 0.64 -13.96 -6.20
CA HIS A 88 1.35 -14.87 -7.09
C HIS A 88 2.86 -14.63 -7.08
N ALA A 89 3.32 -13.38 -7.09
CA ALA A 89 4.75 -13.06 -7.03
C ALA A 89 5.38 -13.52 -5.71
N VAL A 90 4.71 -13.27 -4.58
CA VAL A 90 5.18 -13.71 -3.27
C VAL A 90 5.28 -15.23 -3.19
N LEU A 91 4.21 -15.94 -3.57
CA LEU A 91 4.19 -17.40 -3.56
C LEU A 91 5.25 -17.98 -4.52
N GLY A 92 5.40 -17.39 -5.71
CA GLY A 92 6.39 -17.78 -6.69
C GLY A 92 7.81 -17.77 -6.13
N ILE A 93 8.23 -16.65 -5.53
CA ILE A 93 9.57 -16.54 -4.94
C ILE A 93 9.73 -17.47 -3.72
N ARG A 94 8.72 -17.55 -2.83
CA ARG A 94 8.79 -18.38 -1.62
C ARG A 94 8.82 -19.88 -1.91
N SER A 95 8.23 -20.31 -3.04
CA SER A 95 8.22 -21.72 -3.46
C SER A 95 9.44 -22.11 -4.30
N ALA A 96 10.18 -21.14 -4.84
CA ALA A 96 11.35 -21.40 -5.68
C ALA A 96 12.55 -21.84 -4.84
N THR A 97 12.96 -23.10 -4.99
CA THR A 97 14.10 -23.68 -4.28
C THR A 97 15.41 -22.96 -4.56
N ASP A 98 15.58 -22.50 -5.79
CA ASP A 98 16.82 -21.85 -6.21
C ASP A 98 16.93 -20.42 -5.67
N LEU A 99 15.83 -19.86 -5.13
CA LEU A 99 15.76 -18.49 -4.62
C LEU A 99 15.60 -18.42 -3.09
N HIS A 100 15.96 -19.46 -2.34
CA HIS A 100 15.85 -19.49 -0.87
C HIS A 100 16.60 -18.36 -0.15
N TRP A 101 17.59 -17.76 -0.79
CA TRP A 101 18.32 -16.59 -0.25
C TRP A 101 17.54 -15.28 -0.38
N LEU A 102 16.44 -15.27 -1.14
CA LEU A 102 15.49 -14.17 -1.23
C LEU A 102 14.34 -14.37 -0.25
N ARG A 103 13.92 -13.27 0.36
CA ARG A 103 12.72 -13.18 1.19
C ARG A 103 11.70 -12.35 0.44
N ALA A 104 10.52 -12.91 0.18
CA ALA A 104 9.45 -12.20 -0.49
C ALA A 104 8.26 -11.96 0.43
N PHE A 105 7.79 -10.72 0.42
CA PHE A 105 6.61 -10.25 1.12
C PHE A 105 5.72 -9.46 0.18
N GLY A 106 4.44 -9.35 0.51
CA GLY A 106 3.47 -8.54 -0.23
C GLY A 106 2.83 -7.49 0.65
N ILE A 107 2.53 -6.32 0.12
CA ILE A 107 1.66 -5.32 0.74
C ILE A 107 0.49 -5.07 -0.21
N VAL A 108 -0.73 -5.11 0.33
CA VAL A 108 -1.96 -4.82 -0.41
C VAL A 108 -2.83 -3.85 0.38
N ASP A 109 -3.73 -3.16 -0.30
CA ASP A 109 -4.73 -2.32 0.35
C ASP A 109 -5.62 -3.16 1.27
N ASN A 110 -6.27 -2.53 2.26
CA ASN A 110 -7.18 -3.26 3.12
C ASN A 110 -8.51 -3.52 2.41
N ASP A 111 -9.06 -2.54 1.69
CA ASP A 111 -10.38 -2.58 1.03
C ASP A 111 -11.48 -3.26 1.87
N ARG A 112 -11.44 -3.10 3.20
CA ARG A 112 -12.36 -3.74 4.15
C ARG A 112 -12.32 -5.27 4.12
N ARG A 113 -11.14 -5.86 3.92
CA ARG A 113 -10.91 -7.30 4.08
C ARG A 113 -11.35 -7.78 5.46
N THR A 114 -11.96 -8.97 5.50
CA THR A 114 -12.36 -9.61 6.76
C THR A 114 -11.14 -10.05 7.55
N ALA A 115 -11.31 -10.33 8.84
CA ALA A 115 -10.22 -10.84 9.67
C ALA A 115 -9.69 -12.18 9.13
N GLU A 116 -10.58 -13.04 8.62
CA GLU A 116 -10.23 -14.32 8.01
C GLU A 116 -9.40 -14.14 6.73
N ASP A 117 -9.75 -13.17 5.89
CA ASP A 117 -8.98 -12.82 4.69
C ASP A 117 -7.57 -12.32 5.04
N ILE A 118 -7.47 -11.45 6.06
CA ILE A 118 -6.18 -10.91 6.53
C ILE A 118 -5.30 -12.05 7.06
N VAL A 119 -5.83 -12.94 7.88
CA VAL A 119 -5.09 -14.11 8.39
C VAL A 119 -4.63 -15.02 7.25
N ARG A 120 -5.50 -15.27 6.26
CA ARG A 120 -5.17 -16.07 5.07
C ARG A 120 -4.04 -15.46 4.25
N LEU A 121 -4.05 -14.15 4.04
CA LEU A 121 -2.99 -13.43 3.32
C LEU A 121 -1.68 -13.43 4.12
N ASN A 122 -1.74 -13.16 5.43
CA ASN A 122 -0.57 -13.16 6.30
C ASN A 122 0.14 -14.52 6.27
N GLY A 123 -0.62 -15.63 6.26
CA GLY A 123 -0.06 -16.98 6.12
C GLY A 123 0.71 -17.22 4.81
N LYS A 124 0.48 -16.40 3.78
CA LYS A 124 1.20 -16.42 2.50
C LYS A 124 2.37 -15.43 2.45
N GLY A 125 2.56 -14.64 3.51
CA GLY A 125 3.52 -13.53 3.53
C GLY A 125 3.03 -12.26 2.83
N VAL A 126 1.71 -12.11 2.66
CA VAL A 126 1.07 -10.92 2.10
C VAL A 126 0.32 -10.19 3.21
N TYR A 127 0.55 -8.90 3.36
CA TYR A 127 0.04 -8.10 4.47
C TYR A 127 -0.89 -7.02 3.93
N ALA A 128 -2.10 -6.94 4.49
CA ALA A 128 -2.98 -5.81 4.26
C ALA A 128 -2.57 -4.66 5.19
N VAL A 129 -2.52 -3.42 4.68
CA VAL A 129 -2.35 -2.24 5.55
C VAL A 129 -3.49 -2.14 6.58
N SER A 130 -3.24 -1.53 7.74
CA SER A 130 -4.26 -1.36 8.80
C SER A 130 -5.38 -0.37 8.42
N VAL A 131 -5.15 0.41 7.37
CA VAL A 131 -6.03 1.47 6.86
C VAL A 131 -6.56 1.09 5.48
N TYR A 132 -7.60 1.78 5.00
CA TYR A 132 -8.27 1.45 3.73
C TYR A 132 -7.29 1.32 2.56
N SER A 133 -6.41 2.31 2.40
CA SER A 133 -5.46 2.42 1.27
C SER A 133 -4.22 3.24 1.68
N VAL A 134 -3.21 3.32 0.82
CA VAL A 134 -2.02 4.15 1.07
C VAL A 134 -2.35 5.63 1.31
N GLU A 135 -3.35 6.19 0.64
CA GLU A 135 -3.76 7.58 0.86
C GLU A 135 -4.15 7.80 2.33
N SER A 136 -4.76 6.81 2.95
CA SER A 136 -5.13 6.88 4.37
C SER A 136 -3.93 7.07 5.30
N LEU A 137 -2.73 6.62 4.90
CA LEU A 137 -1.48 6.88 5.62
C LEU A 137 -1.01 8.32 5.44
N TYR A 138 -1.01 8.83 4.19
CA TYR A 138 -0.62 10.20 3.87
C TYR A 138 -1.50 11.25 4.56
N TYR A 139 -2.80 10.97 4.64
CA TYR A 139 -3.80 11.87 5.20
C TYR A 139 -4.20 11.50 6.62
N HIS A 140 -3.45 10.65 7.32
CA HIS A 140 -3.75 10.31 8.71
C HIS A 140 -3.73 11.57 9.62
N PRO A 141 -4.67 11.76 10.56
CA PRO A 141 -4.71 12.95 11.42
C PRO A 141 -3.40 13.25 12.18
N GLU A 142 -2.66 12.22 12.60
CA GLU A 142 -1.32 12.40 13.20
C GLU A 142 -0.31 13.00 12.21
N ILE A 143 -0.34 12.59 10.95
CA ILE A 143 0.51 13.17 9.90
C ILE A 143 0.08 14.60 9.59
N GLN A 144 -1.24 14.87 9.52
CA GLN A 144 -1.76 16.22 9.35
C GLN A 144 -1.27 17.16 10.46
N ARG A 145 -1.29 16.71 11.73
CA ARG A 145 -0.77 17.48 12.87
C ARG A 145 0.70 17.84 12.70
N LYS A 146 1.54 16.85 12.38
CA LYS A 146 2.99 17.06 12.21
C LYS A 146 3.30 17.97 11.02
N ILE A 147 2.55 17.84 9.92
CA ILE A 147 2.67 18.74 8.77
C ILE A 147 2.24 20.15 9.14
N ALA A 148 1.12 20.33 9.86
CA ALA A 148 0.68 21.64 10.32
C ALA A 148 1.72 22.34 11.19
N VAL A 149 2.35 21.61 12.12
CA VAL A 149 3.45 22.14 12.97
C VAL A 149 4.64 22.61 12.11
N ARG A 150 5.05 21.80 11.13
CA ARG A 150 6.16 22.15 10.24
C ARG A 150 5.80 23.33 9.34
N HIS A 151 4.57 23.40 8.84
CA HIS A 151 4.08 24.52 8.04
C HIS A 151 4.06 25.82 8.87
N ALA A 152 3.47 25.77 10.07
CA ALA A 152 3.42 26.87 11.03
C ALA A 152 4.81 27.40 11.42
N SER A 153 5.83 26.54 11.52
CA SER A 153 7.20 26.99 11.81
C SER A 153 7.81 27.90 10.72
N VAL A 154 7.25 27.87 9.50
CA VAL A 154 7.69 28.69 8.37
C VAL A 154 6.77 29.88 8.16
N THR A 155 5.45 29.71 8.34
CA THR A 155 4.45 30.75 8.07
C THR A 155 4.07 31.62 9.27
N GLY A 156 4.32 31.13 10.49
CA GLY A 156 3.90 31.80 11.73
C GLY A 156 2.42 31.60 12.10
N GLU A 157 1.69 30.76 11.36
CA GLU A 157 0.28 30.42 11.65
C GLU A 157 0.14 29.50 12.88
N ASP A 158 -1.08 29.38 13.42
CA ASP A 158 -1.36 28.44 14.51
C ASP A 158 -1.60 27.02 13.96
N PRO A 159 -0.74 26.02 14.28
CA PRO A 159 -0.90 24.67 13.78
C PRO A 159 -2.20 24.01 14.26
N ASN A 160 -2.71 24.34 15.45
CA ASN A 160 -3.97 23.78 15.94
C ASN A 160 -5.15 24.32 15.15
N ALA A 161 -5.17 25.61 14.85
CA ALA A 161 -6.18 26.22 14.01
C ALA A 161 -6.19 25.62 12.60
N LEU A 162 -5.02 25.37 12.00
CA LEU A 162 -4.89 24.71 10.69
C LEU A 162 -5.50 23.30 10.70
N VAL A 163 -5.17 22.47 11.70
CA VAL A 163 -5.70 21.10 11.82
C VAL A 163 -7.22 21.11 12.04
N ILE A 164 -7.74 22.00 12.89
CA ILE A 164 -9.19 22.15 13.11
C ILE A 164 -9.89 22.56 11.82
N ALA A 165 -9.34 23.53 11.09
CA ALA A 165 -9.88 23.99 9.81
C ALA A 165 -9.89 22.87 8.76
N ALA A 166 -8.79 22.12 8.65
CA ALA A 166 -8.66 20.97 7.76
C ALA A 166 -9.67 19.87 8.10
N LYS A 167 -9.79 19.53 9.39
CA LYS A 167 -10.76 18.55 9.88
C LYS A 167 -12.20 18.95 9.56
N ASN A 168 -12.59 20.19 9.85
CA ASN A 168 -13.96 20.65 9.60
C ASN A 168 -14.28 20.69 8.10
N ALA A 169 -13.33 21.12 7.27
CA ALA A 169 -13.49 21.12 5.82
C ALA A 169 -13.59 19.69 5.26
N ALA A 170 -12.78 18.76 5.76
CA ALA A 170 -12.82 17.35 5.39
C ALA A 170 -14.19 16.71 5.71
N LEU A 171 -14.72 16.93 6.92
CA LEU A 171 -16.01 16.40 7.34
C LEU A 171 -17.16 16.97 6.49
N ALA A 172 -17.12 18.29 6.23
CA ALA A 172 -18.10 18.94 5.35
C ALA A 172 -18.03 18.43 3.91
N ALA A 173 -16.82 18.11 3.42
CA ALA A 173 -16.62 17.57 2.08
C ALA A 173 -17.12 16.12 1.93
N VAL A 174 -17.11 15.32 3.00
CA VAL A 174 -17.62 13.93 2.97
C VAL A 174 -19.12 13.83 3.11
N ALA A 175 -19.75 14.74 3.85
CA ALA A 175 -21.18 14.67 4.15
C ALA A 175 -22.09 14.48 2.92
N PRO A 176 -21.86 15.13 1.75
CA PRO A 176 -22.66 14.90 0.54
C PRO A 176 -22.47 13.52 -0.10
N HIS A 177 -21.44 12.77 0.29
CA HIS A 177 -21.07 11.48 -0.30
C HIS A 177 -21.39 10.28 0.57
N VAL A 178 -22.05 10.47 1.73
CA VAL A 178 -22.35 9.40 2.69
C VAL A 178 -23.02 8.20 2.03
N GLN A 179 -24.11 8.44 1.27
CA GLN A 179 -24.85 7.37 0.61
C GLN A 179 -23.94 6.52 -0.30
N ARG A 180 -23.23 7.16 -1.23
CA ARG A 180 -22.36 6.49 -2.20
C ARG A 180 -21.20 5.75 -1.53
N LEU A 181 -20.59 6.35 -0.51
CA LEU A 181 -19.52 5.71 0.26
C LEU A 181 -20.02 4.50 1.04
N SER A 182 -21.21 4.57 1.62
CA SER A 182 -21.85 3.45 2.30
C SER A 182 -22.19 2.32 1.34
N GLU A 183 -22.74 2.62 0.16
CA GLU A 183 -22.99 1.63 -0.91
C GLU A 183 -21.69 0.93 -1.33
N ARG A 184 -20.62 1.69 -1.55
CA ARG A 184 -19.30 1.14 -1.91
C ARG A 184 -18.71 0.29 -0.78
N ALA A 185 -18.90 0.74 0.46
CA ALA A 185 -18.43 0.06 1.66
C ALA A 185 -19.12 -1.30 1.90
N VAL A 186 -20.41 -1.41 1.62
CA VAL A 186 -21.17 -2.65 1.85
C VAL A 186 -21.03 -3.66 0.70
N GLU A 187 -20.50 -3.26 -0.47
CA GLU A 187 -20.34 -4.15 -1.62
C GLU A 187 -19.60 -5.45 -1.24
N LYS A 188 -18.48 -5.32 -0.50
CA LYS A 188 -17.74 -6.49 -0.02
C LYS A 188 -18.52 -7.29 1.01
N THR A 189 -19.14 -6.62 1.98
CA THR A 189 -19.98 -7.29 3.00
C THR A 189 -21.09 -8.11 2.37
N LEU A 190 -21.78 -7.58 1.36
CA LEU A 190 -22.84 -8.29 0.65
C LEU A 190 -22.31 -9.50 -0.14
N ARG A 191 -21.12 -9.39 -0.75
CA ARG A 191 -20.45 -10.52 -1.41
C ARG A 191 -20.06 -11.60 -0.40
N ASP A 192 -19.47 -11.21 0.73
CA ASP A 192 -19.07 -12.14 1.78
C ASP A 192 -20.29 -12.87 2.38
N GLU A 193 -21.43 -12.18 2.53
CA GLU A 193 -22.68 -12.81 2.95
C GLU A 193 -23.18 -13.83 1.92
N LEU A 194 -23.08 -13.55 0.62
CA LEU A 194 -23.42 -14.53 -0.42
C LEU A 194 -22.50 -15.76 -0.37
N ASP A 195 -21.19 -15.55 -0.23
CA ASP A 195 -20.19 -16.63 -0.19
C ASP A 195 -20.42 -17.60 0.98
N LYS A 196 -20.89 -17.09 2.13
CA LYS A 196 -21.27 -17.94 3.29
C LYS A 196 -22.41 -18.91 2.99
N HIS A 197 -23.30 -18.54 2.08
CA HIS A 197 -24.48 -19.33 1.72
C HIS A 197 -24.26 -20.23 0.50
N TRP A 198 -23.05 -20.26 -0.06
CA TRP A 198 -22.75 -21.15 -1.18
C TRP A 198 -22.86 -22.62 -0.75
N PRO A 199 -23.59 -23.46 -1.49
CA PRO A 199 -23.82 -24.85 -1.10
C PRO A 199 -22.50 -25.64 -1.06
N LYS A 200 -22.31 -26.40 0.01
CA LYS A 200 -21.19 -27.34 0.14
C LYS A 200 -21.51 -28.67 -0.54
N GLN A 201 -20.48 -29.47 -0.84
CA GLN A 201 -20.62 -30.74 -1.55
C GLN A 201 -21.72 -31.67 -0.97
N ALA A 202 -21.85 -31.71 0.36
CA ALA A 202 -22.88 -32.51 1.03
C ALA A 202 -24.30 -32.02 0.75
N GLU A 203 -24.51 -30.70 0.71
CA GLU A 203 -25.80 -30.06 0.44
C GLU A 203 -26.19 -30.20 -1.04
N ILE A 204 -25.20 -30.08 -1.93
CA ILE A 204 -25.34 -30.36 -3.37
C ILE A 204 -25.78 -31.81 -3.58
N SER A 205 -25.09 -32.75 -2.92
CA SER A 205 -25.39 -34.19 -3.02
C SER A 205 -26.79 -34.52 -2.50
N ALA A 206 -27.26 -33.79 -1.49
CA ALA A 206 -28.59 -33.95 -0.91
C ALA A 206 -29.71 -33.26 -1.70
N GLY A 207 -29.38 -32.49 -2.75
CA GLY A 207 -30.36 -31.78 -3.59
C GLY A 207 -31.24 -30.81 -2.80
N ARG A 208 -30.77 -30.29 -1.67
CA ARG A 208 -31.58 -29.40 -0.81
C ARG A 208 -31.72 -28.04 -1.46
N GLN A 209 -32.95 -27.52 -1.50
CA GLN A 209 -33.20 -26.15 -1.92
C GLN A 209 -32.63 -25.18 -0.88
N ILE A 210 -31.89 -24.18 -1.35
CA ILE A 210 -31.37 -23.07 -0.54
C ILE A 210 -32.09 -21.80 -1.01
N ASN A 211 -32.72 -21.09 -0.08
CA ASN A 211 -33.33 -19.79 -0.32
C ASN A 211 -32.52 -18.74 0.45
N ILE A 212 -31.97 -17.75 -0.26
CA ILE A 212 -31.17 -16.68 0.31
C ILE A 212 -31.95 -15.38 0.14
N THR A 213 -32.20 -14.69 1.26
CA THR A 213 -32.83 -13.36 1.26
C THR A 213 -31.85 -12.39 1.90
N ILE A 214 -31.45 -11.36 1.15
CA ILE A 214 -30.54 -10.31 1.61
C ILE A 214 -31.27 -8.98 1.51
N ASP A 215 -31.43 -8.28 2.63
CA ASP A 215 -32.00 -6.94 2.67
C ASP A 215 -30.90 -5.90 2.42
N VAL A 216 -30.65 -5.64 1.14
CA VAL A 216 -29.64 -4.66 0.71
C VAL A 216 -29.94 -3.26 1.26
N ALA A 217 -31.22 -2.87 1.32
CA ALA A 217 -31.61 -1.55 1.79
C ALA A 217 -31.31 -1.39 3.29
N ALA A 218 -31.63 -2.39 4.10
CA ALA A 218 -31.28 -2.40 5.52
C ALA A 218 -29.76 -2.30 5.72
N THR A 219 -28.98 -3.13 5.02
CA THR A 219 -27.50 -3.12 5.13
C THR A 219 -26.90 -1.76 4.76
N VAL A 220 -27.38 -1.13 3.69
CA VAL A 220 -26.93 0.23 3.30
C VAL A 220 -27.34 1.26 4.35
N ASN A 221 -28.59 1.23 4.84
CA ASN A 221 -29.09 2.18 5.82
C ASN A 221 -28.34 2.10 7.16
N GLU A 222 -27.97 0.90 7.60
CA GLU A 222 -27.12 0.70 8.77
C GLU A 222 -25.75 1.37 8.59
N GLU A 223 -25.09 1.16 7.45
CA GLU A 223 -23.78 1.78 7.18
C GLU A 223 -23.87 3.30 6.98
N VAL A 224 -24.94 3.81 6.35
CA VAL A 224 -25.24 5.25 6.26
C VAL A 224 -25.39 5.86 7.65
N THR A 225 -26.12 5.20 8.54
CA THR A 225 -26.30 5.64 9.93
C THR A 225 -24.94 5.66 10.66
N ALA A 226 -24.14 4.61 10.50
CA ALA A 226 -22.81 4.53 11.10
C ALA A 226 -21.85 5.62 10.58
N LEU A 227 -21.86 5.92 9.29
CA LEU A 227 -21.03 6.99 8.71
C LEU A 227 -21.50 8.38 9.16
N ASN A 228 -22.81 8.65 9.16
CA ASN A 228 -23.36 9.90 9.67
C ASN A 228 -22.98 10.13 11.13
N GLN A 229 -23.08 9.10 11.98
CA GLN A 229 -22.64 9.19 13.38
C GLN A 229 -21.14 9.49 13.46
N THR A 230 -20.32 8.84 12.65
CA THR A 230 -18.86 9.07 12.62
C THR A 230 -18.53 10.52 12.22
N ILE A 231 -19.30 11.11 11.31
CA ILE A 231 -19.18 12.54 10.93
C ILE A 231 -19.60 13.44 12.10
N ALA A 232 -20.72 13.14 12.76
CA ALA A 232 -21.23 13.90 13.90
C ALA A 232 -20.24 13.89 15.09
N ASP A 233 -19.59 12.75 15.34
CA ASP A 233 -18.53 12.59 16.34
C ASP A 233 -17.22 13.30 15.94
N GLY A 234 -17.15 13.79 14.70
CA GLY A 234 -15.95 14.38 14.13
C GLY A 234 -14.77 13.40 14.07
N ASN A 235 -15.03 12.10 13.89
CA ASN A 235 -13.98 11.10 13.87
C ASN A 235 -13.39 10.94 12.46
N LEU A 236 -12.55 11.91 12.07
CA LEU A 236 -11.89 11.93 10.76
C LEU A 236 -10.98 10.71 10.53
N GLU A 237 -10.32 10.23 11.57
CA GLU A 237 -9.44 9.06 11.50
C GLU A 237 -10.20 7.83 10.99
N LYS A 238 -11.36 7.54 11.60
CA LYS A 238 -12.22 6.42 11.20
C LYS A 238 -12.77 6.57 9.78
N ILE A 239 -13.02 7.79 9.31
CA ILE A 239 -13.47 8.03 7.94
C ILE A 239 -12.34 7.72 6.95
N ILE A 240 -11.15 8.26 7.20
CA ILE A 240 -9.97 8.08 6.34
C ILE A 240 -9.51 6.62 6.33
N SER A 241 -9.61 5.90 7.45
CA SER A 241 -9.16 4.52 7.56
C SER A 241 -10.14 3.46 7.05
N ARG A 242 -11.44 3.79 6.88
CA ARG A 242 -12.48 2.80 6.54
C ARG A 242 -13.12 2.97 5.16
N TYR A 243 -13.03 4.14 4.55
CA TYR A 243 -13.73 4.47 3.30
C TYR A 243 -12.77 4.88 2.17
N PRO A 244 -13.17 4.71 0.90
CA PRO A 244 -12.41 5.16 -0.27
C PRO A 244 -12.46 6.70 -0.41
N VAL A 245 -11.85 7.41 0.54
CA VAL A 245 -11.90 8.88 0.62
C VAL A 245 -11.27 9.58 -0.58
N ARG A 246 -10.40 8.88 -1.33
CA ARG A 246 -9.84 9.36 -2.61
C ARG A 246 -10.90 9.68 -3.66
N GLU A 247 -12.08 9.08 -3.55
CA GLU A 247 -13.21 9.33 -4.44
C GLU A 247 -14.04 10.55 -4.03
N THR A 248 -13.57 11.34 -3.05
CA THR A 248 -14.26 12.53 -2.54
C THR A 248 -13.33 13.75 -2.51
N PRO A 249 -13.87 14.98 -2.41
CA PRO A 249 -13.07 16.19 -2.23
C PRO A 249 -12.33 16.28 -0.89
N LEU A 250 -12.54 15.32 0.05
CA LEU A 250 -11.95 15.34 1.38
C LEU A 250 -10.43 15.57 1.36
N LEU A 251 -9.69 14.84 0.52
CA LEU A 251 -8.23 14.93 0.50
C LEU A 251 -7.80 16.33 0.04
N THR A 252 -8.44 16.85 -1.00
CA THR A 252 -8.17 18.20 -1.53
C THR A 252 -8.47 19.29 -0.51
N GLU A 253 -9.56 19.16 0.25
CA GLU A 253 -9.89 20.13 1.30
C GLU A 253 -8.89 20.11 2.46
N ILE A 254 -8.38 18.93 2.85
CA ILE A 254 -7.29 18.81 3.85
C ILE A 254 -6.06 19.57 3.35
N VAL A 255 -5.61 19.27 2.13
CA VAL A 255 -4.43 19.90 1.50
C VAL A 255 -4.55 21.42 1.52
N ARG A 256 -5.67 21.94 1.02
CA ARG A 256 -5.93 23.38 0.91
C ARG A 256 -5.93 24.06 2.27
N LYS A 257 -6.52 23.43 3.29
CA LYS A 257 -6.60 23.99 4.65
C LYS A 257 -5.30 23.88 5.44
N LEU A 258 -4.41 22.98 5.05
CA LEU A 258 -3.05 22.90 5.58
C LEU A 258 -2.05 23.81 4.83
N GLY A 259 -2.52 24.67 3.92
CA GLY A 259 -1.68 25.67 3.25
C GLY A 259 -0.98 25.18 1.98
N PHE A 260 -1.35 24.02 1.44
CA PHE A 260 -0.78 23.46 0.21
C PHE A 260 -1.68 23.73 -1.00
N GLN A 261 -1.08 23.90 -2.18
CA GLN A 261 -1.85 24.16 -3.41
C GLN A 261 -2.34 22.87 -4.07
N THR A 262 -1.54 21.81 -3.99
CA THR A 262 -1.78 20.54 -4.65
C THR A 262 -1.52 19.35 -3.73
N ARG A 263 -2.17 18.23 -4.02
CA ARG A 263 -1.95 16.96 -3.31
C ARG A 263 -0.50 16.52 -3.40
N ASP A 264 0.12 16.62 -4.58
CA ASP A 264 1.52 16.28 -4.79
C ASP A 264 2.47 17.08 -3.88
N GLN A 265 2.22 18.38 -3.67
CA GLN A 265 3.01 19.21 -2.76
C GLN A 265 2.89 18.72 -1.30
N TYR A 266 1.66 18.43 -0.86
CA TYR A 266 1.41 17.89 0.48
C TYR A 266 2.06 16.50 0.65
N GLU A 267 1.89 15.59 -0.31
CA GLU A 267 2.42 14.22 -0.25
C GLU A 267 3.96 14.22 -0.31
N ASN A 268 4.58 15.15 -1.06
CA ASN A 268 6.03 15.40 -1.00
C ASN A 268 6.47 15.92 0.38
N ALA A 269 5.72 16.84 0.98
CA ALA A 269 6.01 17.35 2.31
C ALA A 269 5.89 16.26 3.39
N VAL A 270 4.93 15.34 3.25
CA VAL A 270 4.81 14.13 4.09
C VAL A 270 6.03 13.25 3.92
N ARG A 271 6.47 12.94 2.69
CA ARG A 271 7.70 12.16 2.47
C ARG A 271 8.90 12.83 3.13
N LYS A 272 9.05 14.16 2.98
CA LYS A 272 10.13 14.90 3.63
C LYS A 272 10.02 14.87 5.16
N LEU A 273 8.82 14.94 5.73
CA LEU A 273 8.59 14.75 7.16
C LEU A 273 9.08 13.37 7.61
N LEU A 274 8.72 12.30 6.90
CA LEU A 274 9.10 10.94 7.28
C LEU A 274 10.62 10.69 7.16
N MET A 275 11.34 11.43 6.31
CA MET A 275 12.80 11.38 6.25
C MET A 275 13.47 12.06 7.45
N ASP A 276 12.85 13.11 7.98
CA ASP A 276 13.46 13.99 8.98
C ASP A 276 13.00 13.71 10.42
N ASP A 277 11.82 13.10 10.60
CA ASP A 277 11.19 12.83 11.89
C ASP A 277 11.02 11.32 12.10
N SER A 278 11.89 10.74 12.94
CA SER A 278 11.85 9.32 13.28
C SER A 278 10.57 8.91 14.01
N VAL A 279 9.95 9.81 14.78
CA VAL A 279 8.68 9.52 15.47
C VAL A 279 7.54 9.41 14.46
N ALA A 280 7.52 10.28 13.45
CA ALA A 280 6.56 10.18 12.35
C ALA A 280 6.75 8.87 11.55
N LEU A 281 8.00 8.50 11.29
CA LEU A 281 8.36 7.26 10.60
C LEU A 281 7.91 6.02 11.38
N GLU A 282 8.18 5.96 12.69
CA GLU A 282 7.75 4.85 13.54
C GLU A 282 6.22 4.77 13.67
N PHE A 283 5.54 5.91 13.69
CA PHE A 283 4.08 5.95 13.62
C PHE A 283 3.56 5.31 12.33
N ILE A 284 4.11 5.66 11.17
CA ILE A 284 3.70 5.04 9.90
C ILE A 284 4.03 3.54 9.87
N LYS A 285 5.21 3.13 10.36
CA LYS A 285 5.58 1.72 10.48
C LYS A 285 4.58 0.90 11.30
N SER A 286 4.01 1.49 12.36
CA SER A 286 3.00 0.82 13.18
C SER A 286 1.71 0.46 12.42
N GLN A 287 1.47 1.09 11.27
CA GLN A 287 0.31 0.82 10.41
C GLN A 287 0.45 -0.42 9.52
N PHE A 288 1.61 -1.09 9.55
CA PHE A 288 1.88 -2.30 8.76
C PHE A 288 1.75 -3.60 9.57
N GLY A 289 1.11 -3.55 10.76
CA GLY A 289 0.87 -4.74 11.57
C GLY A 289 2.16 -5.47 11.93
N THR A 290 2.19 -6.80 11.75
CA THR A 290 3.38 -7.61 12.07
C THR A 290 4.47 -7.55 11.01
N LEU A 291 4.24 -6.95 9.83
CA LEU A 291 5.21 -6.94 8.73
C LEU A 291 6.56 -6.37 9.17
N VAL A 292 6.57 -5.30 9.96
CA VAL A 292 7.83 -4.69 10.46
C VAL A 292 8.62 -5.69 11.30
N ALA A 293 7.93 -6.43 12.18
CA ALA A 293 8.54 -7.48 13.00
C ALA A 293 8.99 -8.66 12.13
N ASP A 294 8.16 -9.09 11.17
CA ASP A 294 8.47 -10.21 10.28
C ASP A 294 9.65 -9.91 9.35
N LEU A 295 9.82 -8.65 8.94
CA LEU A 295 11.02 -8.19 8.22
C LEU A 295 12.27 -8.22 9.11
N ALA A 296 12.12 -7.88 10.40
CA ALA A 296 13.19 -7.82 11.40
C ALA A 296 13.53 -9.18 12.03
N LEU A 297 12.64 -10.18 11.93
CA LEU A 297 12.91 -11.57 12.26
C LEU A 297 13.91 -12.11 11.22
N THR A 298 15.17 -11.93 11.59
CA THR A 298 16.40 -12.47 10.98
C THR A 298 17.18 -13.19 12.07
#